data_AF-A0A814XVM4-F1
#
_entry.id   AF-A0A814XVM4-F1
#
_cell.length_a   1.000
_cell.length_b   1.000
_cell.length_c   1.000
_cell.angle_alpha   90.00
_cell.angle_beta   90.00
_cell.angle_gamma   90.00
#
_symmetry.space_group_name_H-M   'P 1'
#
loop_
_entity.id
_entity.type
_entity.pdbx_description
1 polymer ?
#
loop_
_entity_poly.entity_id
_entity_poly.type
_entity_poly.pdbx_seq_one_letter_code
_entity_poly.pdbx_strand_id
1 'polypeptide(L)'
;MISGLSKKHQQSTQQDDDMGIDVHELARQTFQSKEFIEGVSSLIKQTITSLQQRVKLLEDRIEKLESDHNPLATYDRRLNLRIHGILEVQGENVEPLVIDTCSNIGVNITSNDISVCHRLIHNGRNNNQKQLRNQAPREIIVRFIHYKTKSNIMMNKKSLDKSLSINEDSIPHNYKLFKYAKLKLERASKKRQLNSDAIDKLMTCVIEFDTFISVALNFKDDIVDLFVSNTYAEYNALNELKASDTVASFVKTIINKPIEFVIHKGWLWNSAEVKRKTFNRNELTEIIKAEINRIRLDSLNATYNCSIRDKRVLSKDRINKIQKCLINYQDNDAKFTKLIFQLMNIANSTNEID
;
A
#
# COMPACT_ATOMS: atom_id res chain seq x y z
N MET A 1 -106.20 -40.09 5.01
CA MET A 1 -106.28 -39.40 6.31
C MET A 1 -105.18 -39.92 7.23
N ILE A 2 -104.16 -39.08 7.43
CA ILE A 2 -103.32 -38.89 8.64
C ILE A 2 -102.82 -40.14 9.38
N SER A 3 -101.65 -40.67 8.99
CA SER A 3 -100.85 -41.57 9.83
C SER A 3 -99.33 -41.46 9.63
N GLY A 4 -98.81 -40.34 9.11
CA GLY A 4 -97.44 -40.27 8.60
C GLY A 4 -96.57 -39.07 9.01
N LEU A 5 -96.90 -38.31 10.06
CA LEU A 5 -96.18 -37.06 10.37
C LEU A 5 -95.89 -36.79 11.87
N SER A 6 -95.65 -37.81 12.69
CA SER A 6 -95.31 -37.58 14.12
C SER A 6 -94.20 -38.49 14.68
N LYS A 7 -93.18 -38.82 13.87
CA LYS A 7 -91.98 -39.55 14.35
C LYS A 7 -90.63 -39.09 13.77
N LYS A 8 -90.55 -37.89 13.16
CA LYS A 8 -89.29 -37.33 12.62
C LYS A 8 -88.80 -36.03 13.29
N HIS A 9 -89.30 -35.71 14.49
CA HIS A 9 -88.85 -34.52 15.24
C HIS A 9 -88.43 -34.80 16.69
N GLN A 10 -88.14 -36.06 17.04
CA GLN A 10 -87.62 -36.45 18.36
C GLN A 10 -86.38 -37.36 18.27
N GLN A 11 -85.67 -37.35 17.14
CA GLN A 11 -84.41 -38.11 16.95
C GLN A 11 -83.27 -37.26 16.37
N SER A 12 -83.34 -35.94 16.47
CA SER A 12 -82.27 -35.04 16.01
C SER A 12 -81.73 -34.11 17.11
N THR A 13 -81.90 -34.47 18.39
CA THR A 13 -81.46 -33.66 19.53
C THR A 13 -80.77 -34.46 20.63
N GLN A 14 -80.26 -35.66 20.32
CA GLN A 14 -79.59 -36.54 21.29
C GLN A 14 -78.34 -37.20 20.69
N GLN A 15 -77.56 -36.45 19.91
CA GLN A 15 -76.28 -36.94 19.40
C GLN A 15 -75.19 -35.88 19.28
N ASP A 16 -75.30 -34.78 20.02
CA ASP A 16 -74.26 -33.73 20.10
C ASP A 16 -73.71 -33.49 21.54
N ASP A 17 -74.08 -34.32 22.52
CA ASP A 17 -73.71 -34.13 23.93
C ASP A 17 -72.62 -35.10 24.45
N ASP A 18 -71.88 -35.81 23.59
CA ASP A 18 -70.85 -36.78 24.04
C ASP A 18 -69.47 -36.62 23.36
N MET A 19 -69.13 -35.39 22.97
CA MET A 19 -67.74 -34.97 22.79
C MET A 19 -67.48 -33.67 23.55
N GLY A 20 -67.96 -33.61 24.78
CA GLY A 20 -67.53 -32.60 25.75
C GLY A 20 -66.07 -32.84 26.07
N ILE A 21 -65.16 -32.33 25.22
CA ILE A 21 -63.77 -32.10 25.61
C ILE A 21 -63.86 -31.29 26.90
N ASP A 22 -63.45 -31.88 28.02
CA ASP A 22 -63.40 -31.16 29.29
C ASP A 22 -62.40 -30.01 29.11
N VAL A 23 -62.96 -28.83 28.84
CA VAL A 23 -62.23 -27.60 28.54
C VAL A 23 -61.31 -27.26 29.73
N HIS A 24 -61.67 -27.66 30.95
CA HIS A 24 -60.82 -27.50 32.12
C HIS A 24 -59.62 -28.45 32.13
N GLU A 25 -59.79 -29.70 31.69
CA GLU A 25 -58.68 -30.65 31.58
C GLU A 25 -57.72 -30.27 30.45
N LEU A 26 -58.24 -29.86 29.29
CA LEU A 26 -57.43 -29.35 28.18
C LEU A 26 -56.66 -28.09 28.59
N ALA A 27 -57.29 -27.17 29.34
CA ALA A 27 -56.63 -25.97 29.86
C ALA A 27 -55.51 -26.31 30.86
N ARG A 28 -55.69 -27.31 31.73
CA ARG A 28 -54.65 -27.77 32.66
C ARG A 28 -53.46 -28.40 31.95
N GLN A 29 -53.71 -29.27 30.96
CA GLN A 29 -52.64 -29.88 30.17
C GLN A 29 -51.86 -28.85 29.34
N THR A 30 -52.58 -27.85 28.79
CA THR A 30 -51.96 -26.73 28.05
C THR A 30 -51.12 -25.85 28.97
N PHE A 31 -51.59 -25.59 30.19
CA PHE A 31 -50.85 -24.84 31.21
C PHE A 31 -49.56 -25.57 31.65
N GLN A 32 -49.65 -26.86 31.96
CA GLN A 32 -48.48 -27.69 32.30
C GLN A 32 -47.46 -27.79 31.16
N SER A 33 -47.93 -27.95 29.91
CA SER A 33 -47.06 -27.95 28.73
C SER A 33 -46.34 -26.62 28.55
N LYS A 34 -47.01 -25.50 28.84
CA LYS A 34 -46.41 -24.16 28.78
C LYS A 34 -45.31 -23.98 29.81
N GLU A 35 -45.55 -24.36 31.07
CA GLU A 35 -44.53 -24.31 32.13
C GLU A 35 -43.33 -25.20 31.81
N PHE A 36 -43.57 -26.40 31.25
CA PHE A 36 -42.50 -27.29 30.80
C PHE A 36 -41.66 -26.67 29.67
N ILE A 37 -42.30 -26.09 28.65
CA ILE A 37 -41.63 -25.40 27.54
C ILE A 37 -40.82 -24.21 28.05
N GLU A 38 -41.34 -23.43 28.99
CA GLU A 38 -40.62 -22.31 29.60
C GLU A 38 -39.39 -22.78 30.40
N GLY A 39 -39.52 -23.88 31.16
CA GLY A 39 -38.41 -24.51 31.86
C GLY A 39 -37.31 -25.01 30.92
N VAL A 40 -37.69 -25.72 29.85
CA VAL A 40 -36.75 -26.20 28.82
C VAL A 40 -36.10 -25.04 28.08
N SER A 41 -36.87 -24.00 27.73
CA SER A 41 -36.36 -22.79 27.06
C SER A 41 -35.35 -22.05 27.94
N SER A 42 -35.61 -21.95 29.24
CA SER A 42 -34.68 -21.37 30.21
C SER A 42 -33.38 -22.18 30.29
N LEU A 43 -33.46 -23.51 30.38
CA LEU A 43 -32.29 -24.39 30.43
C LEU A 43 -31.44 -24.33 29.15
N ILE A 44 -32.10 -24.29 27.98
CA ILE A 44 -31.42 -24.13 26.69
C ILE A 44 -30.69 -22.77 26.64
N LYS A 45 -31.34 -21.68 27.06
CA LYS A 45 -30.72 -20.36 27.12
C LYS A 45 -29.48 -20.35 28.02
N GLN A 46 -29.60 -20.91 29.23
CA GLN A 46 -28.46 -21.03 30.14
C GLN A 46 -27.30 -21.83 29.53
N THR A 47 -27.62 -22.94 28.85
CA THR A 47 -26.61 -23.77 28.17
C THR A 47 -25.92 -23.02 27.04
N ILE A 48 -26.69 -22.30 26.19
CA ILE A 48 -26.15 -21.48 25.11
C ILE A 48 -25.21 -20.41 25.68
N THR A 49 -25.64 -19.69 26.73
CA THR A 49 -24.80 -18.67 27.37
C THR A 49 -23.52 -19.27 27.94
N SER A 50 -23.61 -20.42 28.62
CA SER A 50 -22.43 -21.11 29.16
C SER A 50 -21.46 -21.55 28.07
N LEU A 51 -21.96 -22.12 26.96
CA LEU A 51 -21.13 -22.52 25.83
C LEU A 51 -20.47 -21.32 25.15
N GLN A 52 -21.20 -20.22 24.96
CA GLN A 52 -20.66 -18.97 24.41
C GLN A 52 -19.53 -18.41 25.28
N GLN A 53 -19.68 -18.42 26.61
CA GLN A 53 -18.63 -18.01 27.53
C GLN A 53 -17.39 -18.91 27.44
N ARG A 54 -17.57 -20.23 27.31
CA ARG A 54 -16.46 -21.18 27.15
C ARG A 54 -15.74 -21.00 25.82
N VAL A 55 -16.47 -20.78 24.73
CA VAL A 55 -15.88 -20.49 23.41
C VAL A 55 -15.02 -19.25 23.51
N LYS A 56 -15.55 -18.16 24.05
CA LYS A 56 -14.80 -16.91 24.24
C LYS A 56 -13.54 -17.11 25.07
N LEU A 57 -13.64 -17.81 26.20
CA LEU A 57 -12.48 -18.09 27.05
C LEU A 57 -11.39 -18.91 26.33
N LEU A 58 -11.80 -19.87 25.49
CA LEU A 58 -10.86 -20.67 24.71
C LEU A 58 -10.21 -19.84 23.60
N GLU A 59 -10.97 -18.97 22.93
CA GLU A 59 -10.45 -18.02 21.94
C GLU A 59 -9.42 -17.08 22.56
N ASP A 60 -9.74 -16.46 23.70
CA ASP A 60 -8.82 -15.58 24.44
C ASP A 60 -7.53 -16.33 24.85
N ARG A 61 -7.65 -17.60 25.25
CA ARG A 61 -6.50 -18.44 25.62
C ARG A 61 -5.66 -18.82 24.41
N ILE A 62 -6.28 -19.13 23.27
CA ILE A 62 -5.56 -19.40 22.02
C ILE A 62 -4.80 -18.14 21.60
N GLU A 63 -5.44 -16.98 21.60
CA GLU A 63 -4.80 -15.71 21.24
C GLU A 63 -3.60 -15.42 22.13
N LYS A 64 -3.75 -15.60 23.46
CA LYS A 64 -2.64 -15.43 24.40
C LYS A 64 -1.49 -16.39 24.12
N LEU A 65 -1.79 -17.68 23.89
CA LEU A 65 -0.78 -18.69 23.58
C LEU A 65 -0.06 -18.38 22.27
N GLU A 66 -0.77 -17.92 21.24
CA GLU A 66 -0.18 -17.51 19.98
C GLU A 66 0.70 -16.26 20.16
N SER A 67 0.25 -15.28 20.94
CA SER A 67 1.01 -14.06 21.28
C SER A 67 2.31 -14.37 22.01
N ASP A 68 2.31 -15.35 22.92
CA ASP A 68 3.49 -15.76 23.67
C ASP A 68 4.43 -16.64 22.82
N HIS A 69 3.86 -17.53 22.00
CA HIS A 69 4.64 -18.51 21.22
C HIS A 69 5.28 -17.91 19.97
N ASN A 70 4.60 -17.02 19.26
CA ASN A 70 5.08 -16.47 17.98
C ASN A 70 6.41 -15.70 18.11
N PRO A 71 6.64 -14.84 19.12
CA PRO A 71 7.92 -14.16 19.32
C PRO A 71 9.06 -15.15 19.59
N LEU A 72 8.81 -16.17 20.41
CA LEU A 72 9.81 -17.20 20.76
C LEU A 72 10.20 -18.03 19.53
N ALA A 73 9.22 -18.50 18.77
CA ALA A 73 9.47 -19.23 17.53
C ALA A 73 10.16 -18.36 16.47
N THR A 74 9.87 -17.04 16.46
CA THR A 74 10.53 -16.10 15.54
C THR A 74 11.98 -15.88 15.95
N TYR A 75 12.23 -15.79 17.25
CA TYR A 75 13.57 -15.65 17.81
C TYR A 75 14.45 -16.85 17.48
N ASP A 76 13.93 -18.08 17.66
CA ASP A 76 14.69 -19.29 17.34
C ASP A 76 15.02 -19.42 15.85
N ARG A 77 14.07 -19.02 14.97
CA ARG A 77 14.27 -19.04 13.51
C ARG A 77 15.03 -17.83 12.97
N ARG A 78 15.38 -16.85 13.80
CA ARG A 78 16.02 -15.60 13.36
C ARG A 78 17.32 -15.84 12.60
N LEU A 79 18.03 -16.91 12.94
CA LEU A 79 19.32 -17.30 12.33
C LEU A 79 19.17 -18.31 11.20
N ASN A 80 17.94 -18.71 10.86
CA ASN A 80 17.67 -19.71 9.85
C ASN A 80 17.42 -19.07 8.48
N LEU A 81 17.94 -19.69 7.42
CA LEU A 81 17.58 -19.43 6.03
C LEU A 81 17.07 -20.72 5.37
N ARG A 82 16.22 -20.54 4.37
CA ARG A 82 15.76 -21.59 3.47
C ARG A 82 16.35 -21.36 2.09
N ILE A 83 16.96 -22.38 1.53
CA ILE A 83 17.54 -22.38 0.19
C ILE A 83 16.76 -23.34 -0.69
N HIS A 84 16.26 -22.85 -1.82
CA HIS A 84 15.49 -23.61 -2.79
C HIS A 84 16.26 -23.77 -4.10
N GLY A 85 15.96 -24.83 -4.85
CA GLY A 85 16.45 -25.03 -6.22
C GLY A 85 17.72 -25.88 -6.33
N ILE A 86 18.40 -26.19 -5.22
CA ILE A 86 19.55 -27.09 -5.21
C ILE A 86 19.06 -28.52 -5.47
N LEU A 87 19.51 -29.14 -6.56
CA LEU A 87 19.16 -30.52 -6.91
C LEU A 87 19.53 -31.49 -5.79
N GLU A 88 18.72 -32.54 -5.61
CA GLU A 88 18.95 -33.55 -4.59
C GLU A 88 19.75 -34.72 -5.17
N VAL A 89 20.79 -35.13 -4.45
CA VAL A 89 21.54 -36.36 -4.74
C VAL A 89 21.44 -37.31 -3.56
N GLN A 90 21.31 -38.61 -3.83
CA GLN A 90 21.25 -39.61 -2.78
C GLN A 90 22.56 -39.63 -1.97
N GLY A 91 22.45 -39.54 -0.65
CA GLY A 91 23.62 -39.48 0.23
C GLY A 91 24.39 -38.16 0.18
N GLU A 92 23.78 -37.08 -0.32
CA GLU A 92 24.44 -35.78 -0.38
C GLU A 92 24.80 -35.23 1.01
N ASN A 93 25.96 -34.56 1.07
CA ASN A 93 26.25 -33.65 2.16
C ASN A 93 25.79 -32.25 1.75
N VAL A 94 24.85 -31.68 2.49
CA VAL A 94 24.27 -30.37 2.15
C VAL A 94 25.16 -29.20 2.54
N GLU A 95 26.08 -29.38 3.50
CA GLU A 95 26.90 -28.28 4.02
C GLU A 95 27.84 -27.68 2.95
N PRO A 96 28.60 -28.47 2.17
CA PRO A 96 29.40 -27.95 1.08
C PRO A 96 28.57 -27.24 0.01
N LEU A 97 27.35 -27.72 -0.28
CA LEU A 97 26.44 -27.09 -1.25
C LEU A 97 26.01 -25.71 -0.78
N VAL A 98 25.76 -25.54 0.53
CA VAL A 98 25.43 -24.23 1.11
C VAL A 98 26.63 -23.28 1.04
N ILE A 99 27.83 -23.76 1.35
CA ILE A 99 29.07 -22.97 1.29
C ILE A 99 29.36 -22.51 -0.13
N ASP A 100 29.23 -23.41 -1.12
CA ASP A 100 29.40 -23.08 -2.54
C ASP A 100 28.36 -22.05 -3.00
N THR A 101 27.09 -22.27 -2.65
CA THR A 101 26.00 -21.33 -2.96
C THR A 101 26.27 -19.92 -2.39
N CYS A 102 26.81 -19.83 -1.17
CA CYS A 102 27.16 -18.55 -0.56
C CYS A 102 28.39 -17.90 -1.22
N SER A 103 29.38 -18.70 -1.60
CA SER A 103 30.57 -18.23 -2.31
C SER A 103 30.22 -17.66 -3.69
N ASN A 104 29.27 -18.28 -4.39
CA ASN A 104 28.75 -17.81 -5.69
C ASN A 104 28.07 -16.44 -5.63
N ILE A 105 27.57 -16.02 -4.46
CA ILE A 105 27.03 -14.67 -4.24
C ILE A 105 28.05 -13.72 -3.59
N GLY A 106 29.32 -14.11 -3.52
CA GLY A 106 30.41 -13.29 -2.97
C GLY A 106 30.48 -13.27 -1.44
N VAL A 107 29.87 -14.24 -0.76
CA VAL A 107 29.92 -14.36 0.71
C VAL A 107 30.67 -15.62 1.10
N ASN A 108 31.93 -15.45 1.51
CA ASN A 108 32.76 -16.55 1.97
C ASN A 108 32.37 -16.95 3.39
N ILE A 109 31.88 -18.18 3.55
CA ILE A 109 31.56 -18.78 4.84
C ILE A 109 32.31 -20.11 4.99
N THR A 110 32.48 -20.55 6.22
CA THR A 110 33.10 -21.83 6.57
C THR A 110 32.12 -22.74 7.29
N SER A 111 32.47 -24.01 7.45
CA SER A 111 31.71 -24.95 8.31
C SER A 111 31.48 -24.42 9.72
N ASN A 112 32.43 -23.65 10.27
CA ASN A 112 32.31 -23.05 11.60
C ASN A 112 31.26 -21.93 11.68
N ASP A 113 30.77 -21.41 10.56
CA ASP A 113 29.70 -20.41 10.53
C ASP A 113 28.31 -21.07 10.56
N ILE A 114 28.24 -22.38 10.33
CA ILE A 114 27.02 -23.17 10.23
C ILE A 114 26.85 -23.96 11.52
N SER A 115 25.70 -23.80 12.17
CA SER A 115 25.34 -24.58 13.35
C SER A 115 24.65 -25.89 12.96
N VAL A 116 23.68 -25.82 12.05
CA VAL A 116 22.91 -26.98 11.58
C VAL A 116 22.50 -26.73 10.14
N CYS A 117 22.62 -27.74 9.28
CA CYS A 117 22.04 -27.71 7.93
C CYS A 117 21.47 -29.08 7.55
N HIS A 118 20.29 -29.10 6.92
CA HIS A 118 19.65 -30.33 6.44
C HIS A 118 18.54 -30.02 5.43
N ARG A 119 18.12 -31.02 4.65
CA ARG A 119 16.91 -30.94 3.81
C ARG A 119 15.66 -30.97 4.68
N LEU A 120 14.70 -30.09 4.41
CA LEU A 120 13.42 -30.12 5.12
C LEU A 120 12.56 -31.30 4.67
N ILE A 121 12.17 -32.13 5.64
CA ILE A 121 11.24 -33.24 5.44
C ILE A 121 9.83 -32.67 5.41
N HIS A 122 9.11 -32.89 4.30
CA HIS A 122 7.72 -32.49 4.18
C HIS A 122 6.82 -33.59 4.76
N ASN A 123 6.48 -33.47 6.04
CA ASN A 123 5.54 -34.39 6.71
C ASN A 123 4.10 -34.11 6.25
N GLY A 124 3.75 -34.57 5.06
CA GLY A 124 2.41 -34.40 4.52
C GLY A 124 2.28 -34.90 3.10
N ARG A 125 1.67 -36.09 2.98
CA ARG A 125 1.34 -36.88 1.77
C ARG A 125 2.43 -37.89 1.40
N ASN A 126 2.12 -39.17 1.66
CA ASN A 126 2.73 -40.39 1.15
C ASN A 126 4.01 -40.17 0.33
N ASN A 127 5.15 -40.49 0.95
CA ASN A 127 6.50 -40.40 0.37
C ASN A 127 6.63 -41.03 -1.04
N ASN A 128 5.68 -41.90 -1.42
CA ASN A 128 5.68 -42.62 -2.70
C ASN A 128 4.87 -41.96 -3.82
N GLN A 129 3.97 -40.99 -3.54
CA GLN A 129 3.06 -40.45 -4.58
C GLN A 129 3.48 -39.11 -5.19
N LYS A 130 4.36 -38.34 -4.54
CA LYS A 130 4.86 -37.08 -5.09
C LYS A 130 6.13 -37.21 -5.94
N GLN A 131 6.78 -38.38 -5.93
CA GLN A 131 7.92 -38.58 -6.82
C GLN A 131 7.53 -38.59 -8.31
N LEU A 132 6.25 -38.79 -8.63
CA LEU A 132 5.79 -38.98 -10.01
C LEU A 132 5.09 -37.75 -10.62
N ARG A 133 4.96 -36.63 -9.92
CA ARG A 133 4.35 -35.40 -10.48
C ARG A 133 5.14 -34.15 -10.08
N ASN A 134 6.07 -33.73 -10.96
CA ASN A 134 6.76 -32.44 -10.96
C ASN A 134 7.58 -32.14 -9.68
N GLN A 135 8.64 -32.93 -9.46
CA GLN A 135 9.54 -32.91 -8.30
C GLN A 135 10.45 -31.67 -8.26
N ALA A 136 9.97 -30.54 -7.74
CA ALA A 136 10.91 -29.51 -7.28
C ALA A 136 11.76 -30.07 -6.12
N PRO A 137 13.08 -29.85 -6.09
CA PRO A 137 13.93 -30.33 -5.01
C PRO A 137 13.50 -29.73 -3.66
N ARG A 138 13.60 -30.53 -2.60
CA ARG A 138 13.34 -30.12 -1.22
C ARG A 138 14.28 -28.99 -0.85
N GLU A 139 13.75 -28.01 -0.16
CA GLU A 139 14.53 -26.90 0.37
C GLU A 139 15.52 -27.36 1.46
N ILE A 140 16.68 -26.70 1.52
CA ILE A 140 17.65 -26.85 2.59
C ILE A 140 17.35 -25.78 3.64
N ILE A 141 17.23 -26.17 4.90
CA ILE A 141 17.26 -25.24 6.03
C ILE A 141 18.67 -25.20 6.59
N VAL A 142 19.18 -23.99 6.80
CA VAL A 142 20.50 -23.75 7.41
C VAL A 142 20.35 -22.75 8.55
N ARG A 143 20.89 -23.09 9.72
CA ARG A 143 21.04 -22.22 10.88
C ARG A 143 22.48 -21.75 10.97
N PHE A 144 22.68 -20.44 10.97
CA PHE A 144 24.00 -19.84 11.16
C PHE A 144 24.28 -19.58 12.64
N ILE A 145 25.56 -19.55 13.02
CA ILE A 145 25.97 -19.16 14.39
C ILE A 145 25.73 -17.66 14.62
N HIS A 146 26.04 -16.83 13.61
CA HIS A 146 25.99 -15.38 13.73
C HIS A 146 24.94 -14.75 12.83
N TYR A 147 24.19 -13.80 13.40
CA TYR A 147 23.21 -13.00 12.65
C TYR A 147 23.85 -12.20 11.51
N LYS A 148 25.08 -11.73 11.71
CA LYS A 148 25.83 -10.95 10.70
C LYS A 148 26.06 -11.77 9.43
N THR A 149 26.40 -13.06 9.55
CA THR A 149 26.59 -13.98 8.43
C THR A 149 25.30 -14.13 7.63
N LYS A 150 24.19 -14.45 8.31
CA LYS A 150 22.84 -14.49 7.69
C LYS A 150 22.51 -13.17 6.97
N SER A 151 22.72 -12.03 7.62
CA SER A 151 22.40 -10.71 7.08
C SER A 151 23.20 -10.43 5.80
N ASN A 152 24.50 -10.75 5.79
CA ASN A 152 25.35 -10.56 4.61
C ASN A 152 24.88 -11.43 3.43
N ILE A 153 24.51 -12.69 3.68
CA ILE A 153 23.93 -13.58 2.64
C ILE A 153 22.65 -12.95 2.07
N MET A 154 21.73 -12.49 2.93
CA MET A 154 20.45 -11.92 2.53
C MET A 154 20.60 -10.62 1.72
N MET A 155 21.64 -9.83 1.97
CA MET A 155 21.95 -8.61 1.20
C MET A 155 22.51 -8.92 -0.19
N ASN A 156 23.33 -9.98 -0.31
CA ASN A 156 24.02 -10.33 -1.56
C ASN A 156 23.25 -11.32 -2.46
N LYS A 157 22.15 -11.91 -1.97
CA LYS A 157 21.35 -12.90 -2.72
C LYS A 157 20.78 -12.43 -4.07
N LYS A 158 20.86 -11.13 -4.40
CA LYS A 158 20.43 -10.61 -5.72
C LYS A 158 21.32 -11.12 -6.86
N SER A 159 22.55 -11.50 -6.56
CA SER A 159 23.51 -12.06 -7.52
C SER A 159 23.33 -13.56 -7.75
N LEU A 160 22.34 -14.18 -7.09
CA LEU A 160 22.07 -15.60 -7.18
C LEU A 160 21.47 -15.97 -8.54
N ASP A 161 21.80 -17.17 -9.04
CA ASP A 161 21.18 -17.71 -10.25
C ASP A 161 19.65 -17.77 -10.10
N LYS A 162 18.93 -17.53 -11.20
CA LYS A 162 17.46 -17.50 -11.26
C LYS A 162 16.82 -18.83 -10.88
N SER A 163 17.55 -19.94 -11.02
CA SER A 163 17.11 -21.29 -10.63
C SER A 163 17.06 -21.49 -9.10
N LEU A 164 17.80 -20.68 -8.35
CA LEU A 164 17.93 -20.77 -6.91
C LEU A 164 17.17 -19.63 -6.21
N SER A 165 16.77 -19.85 -4.96
CA SER A 165 16.27 -18.75 -4.13
C SER A 165 16.62 -18.94 -2.67
N ILE A 166 16.93 -17.83 -1.99
CA ILE A 166 17.25 -17.79 -0.57
C ILE A 166 16.22 -16.90 0.14
N ASN A 167 15.54 -17.47 1.13
CA ASN A 167 14.48 -16.82 1.90
C ASN A 167 14.74 -16.95 3.40
N GLU A 168 14.19 -16.03 4.18
CA GLU A 168 14.18 -16.18 5.63
C GLU A 168 13.24 -17.31 6.04
N ASP A 169 13.62 -18.07 7.06
CA ASP A 169 12.74 -19.06 7.67
C ASP A 169 11.71 -18.36 8.58
N SER A 170 10.68 -17.76 7.98
CA SER A 170 9.61 -17.11 8.74
C SER A 170 8.58 -18.12 9.25
N ILE A 171 7.95 -17.80 10.38
CA ILE A 171 6.75 -18.53 10.82
C ILE A 171 5.65 -18.40 9.74
N PRO A 172 4.90 -19.48 9.44
CA PRO A 172 3.86 -19.45 8.41
C PRO A 172 2.85 -18.30 8.55
N HIS A 173 2.47 -17.95 9.79
CA HIS A 173 1.58 -16.82 10.07
C HIS A 173 2.20 -15.48 9.62
N ASN A 174 3.43 -15.18 10.06
CA ASN A 174 4.16 -13.96 9.69
C ASN A 174 4.42 -13.89 8.18
N TYR A 175 4.72 -15.02 7.54
CA TYR A 175 4.88 -15.08 6.08
C TYR A 175 3.58 -14.70 5.34
N LYS A 176 2.43 -15.20 5.80
CA LYS A 176 1.11 -14.82 5.24
C LYS A 176 0.84 -13.32 5.40
N LEU A 177 1.09 -12.77 6.59
CA LEU A 177 0.99 -11.34 6.88
C LEU A 177 1.89 -10.50 5.96
N PHE A 178 3.16 -10.87 5.84
CA PHE A 178 4.11 -10.21 4.95
C PHE A 178 3.64 -10.24 3.50
N LYS A 179 3.19 -11.40 3.00
CA LYS A 179 2.66 -11.54 1.63
C LYS A 179 1.44 -10.65 1.41
N TYR A 180 0.53 -10.59 2.38
CA TYR A 180 -0.65 -9.74 2.32
C TYR A 180 -0.28 -8.25 2.32
N ALA A 181 0.61 -7.82 3.21
CA ALA A 181 1.12 -6.46 3.28
C ALA A 181 1.80 -6.06 1.97
N LYS A 182 2.68 -6.91 1.43
CA LYS A 182 3.34 -6.73 0.13
C LYS A 182 2.31 -6.54 -0.98
N LEU A 183 1.29 -7.40 -1.07
CA LEU A 183 0.23 -7.29 -2.07
C LEU A 183 -0.57 -5.99 -1.93
N LYS A 184 -0.89 -5.57 -0.69
CA LYS A 184 -1.57 -4.29 -0.44
C LYS A 184 -0.71 -3.10 -0.85
N LEU A 185 0.58 -3.11 -0.52
CA LEU A 185 1.54 -2.07 -0.90
C LEU A 185 1.75 -2.04 -2.42
N GLU A 186 1.86 -3.18 -3.08
CA GLU A 186 1.93 -3.28 -4.54
C GLU A 186 0.66 -2.73 -5.20
N ARG A 187 -0.53 -3.06 -4.68
CA ARG A 187 -1.79 -2.51 -5.18
C ARG A 187 -1.88 -1.01 -4.95
N ALA A 188 -1.46 -0.52 -3.78
CA ALA A 188 -1.41 0.92 -3.50
C ALA A 188 -0.40 1.63 -4.41
N SER A 189 0.75 1.01 -4.67
CA SER A 189 1.78 1.50 -5.59
C SER A 189 1.27 1.52 -7.04
N LYS A 190 0.54 0.50 -7.48
CA LYS A 190 -0.10 0.45 -8.81
C LYS A 190 -1.21 1.48 -8.94
N LYS A 191 -2.00 1.71 -7.90
CA LYS A 191 -3.01 2.80 -7.86
C LYS A 191 -2.39 4.20 -7.87
N ARG A 192 -1.11 4.33 -7.49
CA ARG A 192 -0.31 5.56 -7.57
C ARG A 192 0.51 5.67 -8.86
N GLN A 193 0.35 4.76 -9.81
CA GLN A 193 0.87 4.98 -11.16
C GLN A 193 0.04 6.10 -11.78
N LEU A 194 0.71 7.19 -12.14
CA LEU A 194 0.06 8.26 -12.90
C LEU A 194 -0.49 7.64 -14.18
N ASN A 195 -1.76 7.92 -14.47
CA ASN A 195 -2.34 7.51 -15.75
C ASN A 195 -1.69 8.30 -16.89
N SER A 196 -1.89 7.83 -18.13
CA SER A 196 -1.31 8.46 -19.32
C SER A 196 -1.63 9.95 -19.39
N ASP A 197 -2.86 10.34 -19.11
CA ASP A 197 -3.32 11.73 -19.13
C ASP A 197 -2.57 12.62 -18.12
N ALA A 198 -2.36 12.15 -16.89
CA ALA A 198 -1.60 12.87 -15.88
C ALA A 198 -0.14 13.01 -16.27
N ILE A 199 0.45 11.97 -16.87
CA ILE A 199 1.82 12.06 -17.42
C ILE A 199 1.86 13.10 -18.54
N ASP A 200 0.91 13.08 -19.47
CA ASP A 200 0.86 14.04 -20.58
C ASP A 200 0.73 15.48 -20.08
N LYS A 201 -0.07 15.73 -19.03
CA LYS A 201 -0.16 17.04 -18.36
C LYS A 201 1.16 17.47 -17.72
N LEU A 202 1.85 16.57 -17.02
CA LEU A 202 3.19 16.86 -16.49
C LEU A 202 4.18 17.15 -17.61
N MET A 203 4.08 16.43 -18.74
CA MET A 203 4.91 16.67 -19.90
C MET A 203 4.65 18.04 -20.51
N THR A 204 3.38 18.46 -20.62
CA THR A 204 3.02 19.82 -21.05
C THR A 204 3.68 20.88 -20.17
N CYS A 205 3.67 20.71 -18.84
CA CYS A 205 4.37 21.61 -17.91
C CYS A 205 5.88 21.70 -18.20
N VAL A 206 6.51 20.59 -18.60
CA VAL A 206 7.95 20.53 -18.91
C VAL A 206 8.29 21.22 -20.24
N ILE A 207 7.43 21.06 -21.25
CA ILE A 207 7.70 21.43 -22.64
C ILE A 207 7.28 22.87 -22.97
N GLU A 208 6.12 23.31 -22.49
CA GLU A 208 5.51 24.58 -22.91
C GLU A 208 6.00 25.79 -22.10
N PHE A 209 7.30 25.83 -21.78
CA PHE A 209 7.89 26.86 -20.93
C PHE A 209 7.61 28.28 -21.45
N ASP A 210 7.85 28.51 -22.74
CA ASP A 210 7.62 29.82 -23.37
C ASP A 210 6.15 30.21 -23.37
N THR A 211 5.24 29.24 -23.51
CA THR A 211 3.80 29.46 -23.40
C THR A 211 3.41 29.82 -21.97
N PHE A 212 3.94 29.12 -20.96
CA PHE A 212 3.68 29.44 -19.55
C PHE A 212 4.24 30.82 -19.17
N ILE A 213 5.45 31.15 -19.62
CA ILE A 213 6.05 32.47 -19.44
C ILE A 213 5.23 33.52 -20.18
N SER A 214 4.89 33.28 -21.44
CA SER A 214 4.10 34.23 -22.24
C SER A 214 2.72 34.43 -21.65
N VAL A 215 2.05 33.38 -21.17
CA VAL A 215 0.78 33.52 -20.45
C VAL A 215 1.01 34.31 -19.16
N ALA A 216 2.00 33.94 -18.34
CA ALA A 216 2.28 34.64 -17.08
C ALA A 216 2.72 36.12 -17.26
N LEU A 217 3.37 36.47 -18.38
CA LEU A 217 3.97 37.79 -18.61
C LEU A 217 3.26 38.67 -19.67
N ASN A 218 2.45 38.11 -20.60
CA ASN A 218 1.67 38.88 -21.59
C ASN A 218 0.30 39.34 -21.07
N PHE A 219 -0.01 39.12 -19.79
CA PHE A 219 -1.11 39.86 -19.21
C PHE A 219 -0.72 41.35 -19.20
N LYS A 220 -1.57 42.19 -19.82
CA LYS A 220 -1.44 43.66 -19.86
C LYS A 220 -1.03 44.17 -18.47
N ASP A 221 -0.25 45.25 -18.42
CA ASP A 221 0.38 45.83 -17.21
C ASP A 221 -0.54 45.89 -15.97
N ASP A 222 -1.85 45.97 -16.20
CA ASP A 222 -2.93 45.79 -15.23
C ASP A 222 -2.82 44.56 -14.33
N ILE A 223 -2.27 43.40 -14.74
CA ILE A 223 -2.20 42.21 -13.86
C ILE A 223 -1.00 42.23 -12.92
N VAL A 224 0.14 42.81 -13.27
CA VAL A 224 1.21 43.00 -12.27
C VAL A 224 0.69 43.95 -11.19
N ASP A 225 0.02 45.02 -11.61
CA ASP A 225 -0.63 45.95 -10.69
C ASP A 225 -1.81 45.31 -9.94
N LEU A 226 -2.62 44.45 -10.57
CA LEU A 226 -3.72 43.70 -9.94
C LEU A 226 -3.18 42.64 -8.98
N PHE A 227 -2.11 41.94 -9.32
CA PHE A 227 -1.48 40.91 -8.51
C PHE A 227 -0.80 41.56 -7.31
N VAL A 228 -0.04 42.64 -7.51
CA VAL A 228 0.52 43.45 -6.42
C VAL A 228 -0.60 44.03 -5.56
N SER A 229 -1.68 44.55 -6.16
CA SER A 229 -2.81 45.12 -5.43
C SER A 229 -3.60 44.07 -4.64
N ASN A 230 -3.87 42.90 -5.22
CA ASN A 230 -4.59 41.80 -4.57
C ASN A 230 -3.72 41.12 -3.51
N THR A 231 -2.43 40.90 -3.79
CA THR A 231 -1.48 40.36 -2.80
C THR A 231 -1.34 41.32 -1.62
N TYR A 232 -1.39 42.63 -1.85
CA TYR A 232 -1.34 43.64 -0.78
C TYR A 232 -2.67 43.75 -0.02
N ALA A 233 -3.81 43.72 -0.73
CA ALA A 233 -5.14 43.73 -0.12
C ALA A 233 -5.37 42.51 0.78
N GLU A 234 -4.86 41.35 0.35
CA GLU A 234 -4.97 40.07 1.05
C GLU A 234 -3.71 39.73 1.87
N TYR A 235 -2.78 40.67 2.05
CA TYR A 235 -1.45 40.43 2.63
C TYR A 235 -1.52 39.71 3.98
N ASN A 236 -2.41 40.16 4.88
CA ASN A 236 -2.55 39.55 6.21
C ASN A 236 -3.09 38.11 6.10
N ALA A 237 -4.07 37.86 5.23
CA ALA A 237 -4.62 36.53 5.00
C ALA A 237 -3.60 35.57 4.35
N LEU A 238 -2.80 36.08 3.40
CA LEU A 238 -1.74 35.33 2.74
C LEU A 238 -0.56 35.03 3.68
N ASN A 239 -0.22 35.95 4.57
CA ASN A 239 0.85 35.77 5.56
C ASN A 239 0.46 34.74 6.64
N GLU A 240 -0.83 34.64 6.93
CA GLU A 240 -1.40 33.63 7.84
C GLU A 240 -1.54 32.23 7.22
N LEU A 241 -1.25 32.05 5.92
CA LEU A 241 -1.25 30.73 5.30
C LEU A 241 -0.22 29.80 5.98
N LYS A 242 -0.73 28.84 6.76
CA LYS A 242 0.03 27.79 7.47
C LYS A 242 0.36 26.57 6.58
N ALA A 243 -0.06 26.57 5.32
CA ALA A 243 0.05 25.40 4.44
C ALA A 243 1.48 25.14 3.96
N SER A 244 1.83 23.85 3.80
CA SER A 244 3.14 23.35 3.33
C SER A 244 3.33 23.42 1.81
N ASP A 245 2.46 24.12 1.08
CA ASP A 245 2.39 24.00 -0.37
C ASP A 245 3.21 25.05 -1.09
N THR A 246 3.81 24.63 -2.19
CA THR A 246 4.67 25.38 -3.12
C THR A 246 4.11 26.78 -3.44
N VAL A 247 2.80 26.92 -3.60
CA VAL A 247 2.10 28.19 -3.86
C VAL A 247 2.23 29.18 -2.69
N ALA A 248 2.11 28.72 -1.44
CA ALA A 248 2.28 29.59 -0.27
C ALA A 248 3.73 30.05 -0.11
N SER A 249 4.71 29.20 -0.45
CA SER A 249 6.13 29.58 -0.48
C SER A 249 6.42 30.62 -1.56
N PHE A 250 5.85 30.44 -2.76
CA PHE A 250 5.98 31.38 -3.87
C PHE A 250 5.42 32.76 -3.50
N VAL A 251 4.18 32.79 -2.98
CA VAL A 251 3.53 34.02 -2.52
C VAL A 251 4.34 34.69 -1.41
N LYS A 252 4.81 33.94 -0.41
CA LYS A 252 5.68 34.49 0.66
C LYS A 252 7.01 35.02 0.13
N THR A 253 7.59 34.41 -0.90
CA THR A 253 8.85 34.86 -1.52
C THR A 253 8.67 36.19 -2.25
N ILE A 254 7.55 36.33 -2.97
CA ILE A 254 7.17 37.59 -3.62
C ILE A 254 6.90 38.68 -2.58
N ILE A 255 6.27 38.32 -1.46
CA ILE A 255 5.90 39.25 -0.40
C ILE A 255 7.12 39.72 0.45
N ASN A 256 8.05 38.81 0.78
CA ASN A 256 9.12 39.08 1.75
C ASN A 256 10.33 39.82 1.16
N LYS A 257 10.67 39.57 -0.12
CA LYS A 257 11.79 40.25 -0.79
C LYS A 257 11.70 41.79 -0.79
N PRO A 258 10.52 42.41 -1.04
CA PRO A 258 10.34 43.85 -0.93
C PRO A 258 10.62 44.40 0.48
N ILE A 259 10.30 43.63 1.52
CA ILE A 259 10.45 44.04 2.92
C ILE A 259 11.94 44.17 3.27
N GLU A 260 12.77 43.21 2.83
CA GLU A 260 14.23 43.26 3.05
C GLU A 260 14.89 44.46 2.37
N PHE A 261 14.48 44.80 1.14
CA PHE A 261 15.03 45.94 0.40
C PHE A 261 14.67 47.30 1.04
N VAL A 262 13.45 47.44 1.55
CA VAL A 262 12.98 48.67 2.22
C VAL A 262 13.66 48.86 3.57
N ILE A 263 13.85 47.79 4.35
CA ILE A 263 14.58 47.82 5.62
C ILE A 263 16.04 48.23 5.39
N HIS A 264 16.69 47.71 4.35
CA HIS A 264 18.11 47.99 4.10
C HIS A 264 18.40 49.45 3.68
N LYS A 265 17.42 50.17 3.10
CA LYS A 265 17.57 51.57 2.71
C LYS A 265 17.10 52.60 3.74
N GLY A 266 16.63 52.15 4.92
CA GLY A 266 16.26 53.05 6.03
C GLY A 266 15.06 53.96 5.74
N TRP A 267 14.20 53.59 4.78
CA TRP A 267 13.06 54.40 4.39
C TRP A 267 11.85 54.13 5.29
N LEU A 268 11.62 55.01 6.27
CA LEU A 268 10.44 55.05 7.13
C LEU A 268 9.26 55.74 6.42
N TRP A 269 8.60 55.07 5.47
CA TRP A 269 7.30 55.54 4.95
C TRP A 269 6.30 54.41 4.77
N ASN A 270 5.07 54.65 5.23
CA ASN A 270 3.99 53.68 5.37
C ASN A 270 2.91 53.81 4.26
N SER A 271 3.21 54.47 3.13
CA SER A 271 2.23 54.62 2.05
C SER A 271 2.30 53.44 1.07
N ALA A 272 1.15 52.84 0.77
CA ALA A 272 1.00 51.75 -0.19
C ALA A 272 1.51 52.12 -1.60
N GLU A 273 1.53 53.42 -1.94
CA GLU A 273 2.07 53.95 -3.19
C GLU A 273 3.59 53.79 -3.34
N VAL A 274 4.37 54.00 -2.27
CA VAL A 274 5.82 53.84 -2.33
C VAL A 274 6.19 52.36 -2.46
N LYS A 275 5.43 51.46 -1.80
CA LYS A 275 5.59 50.00 -1.91
C LYS A 275 5.18 49.46 -3.29
N ARG A 276 4.21 50.08 -3.99
CA ARG A 276 3.87 49.75 -5.38
C ARG A 276 4.96 50.13 -6.37
N LYS A 277 5.63 51.28 -6.19
CA LYS A 277 6.63 51.82 -7.13
C LYS A 277 7.97 51.07 -7.14
N THR A 278 8.24 50.17 -6.20
CA THR A 278 9.55 49.52 -6.05
C THR A 278 9.67 48.14 -6.69
N PHE A 279 8.61 47.56 -7.26
CA PHE A 279 8.72 46.27 -7.94
C PHE A 279 9.42 46.43 -9.28
N ASN A 280 10.68 46.01 -9.35
CA ASN A 280 11.38 45.92 -10.62
C ASN A 280 10.76 44.79 -11.45
N ARG A 281 10.15 45.12 -12.59
CA ARG A 281 9.53 44.16 -13.51
C ARG A 281 10.48 43.02 -13.89
N ASN A 282 11.77 43.32 -14.03
CA ASN A 282 12.78 42.31 -14.34
C ASN A 282 12.96 41.34 -13.17
N GLU A 283 12.97 41.82 -11.93
CA GLU A 283 13.09 40.94 -10.75
C GLU A 283 11.86 40.04 -10.59
N LEU A 284 10.66 40.57 -10.77
CA LEU A 284 9.44 39.77 -10.72
C LEU A 284 9.42 38.71 -11.83
N THR A 285 9.87 39.09 -13.02
CA THR A 285 10.04 38.17 -14.16
C THR A 285 10.98 37.02 -13.80
N GLU A 286 12.13 37.31 -13.17
CA GLU A 286 13.07 36.27 -12.74
C GLU A 286 12.50 35.36 -11.63
N ILE A 287 11.71 35.89 -10.70
CA ILE A 287 11.01 35.09 -9.68
C ILE A 287 9.99 34.14 -10.33
N ILE A 288 9.19 34.65 -11.28
CA ILE A 288 8.20 33.84 -12.01
C ILE A 288 8.91 32.74 -12.81
N LYS A 289 9.97 33.07 -13.54
CA LYS A 289 10.79 32.09 -14.27
C LYS A 289 11.35 31.01 -13.34
N ALA A 290 11.88 31.40 -12.18
CA ALA A 290 12.42 30.46 -11.20
C ALA A 290 11.36 29.48 -10.68
N GLU A 291 10.14 29.95 -10.40
CA GLU A 291 9.05 29.09 -9.94
C GLU A 291 8.54 28.16 -11.04
N ILE A 292 8.38 28.66 -12.27
CA ILE A 292 8.02 27.81 -13.41
C ILE A 292 9.09 26.71 -13.61
N ASN A 293 10.38 27.06 -13.50
CA ASN A 293 11.47 26.10 -13.59
C ASN A 293 11.44 25.05 -12.46
N ARG A 294 11.04 25.45 -11.25
CA ARG A 294 10.81 24.51 -10.14
C ARG A 294 9.69 23.52 -10.47
N ILE A 295 8.54 24.00 -10.96
CA ILE A 295 7.41 23.15 -11.36
C ILE A 295 7.82 22.18 -12.48
N ARG A 296 8.62 22.65 -13.45
CA ARG A 296 9.19 21.82 -14.52
C ARG A 296 10.06 20.69 -13.95
N LEU A 297 10.94 21.02 -13.01
CA LEU A 297 11.82 20.04 -12.36
C LEU A 297 11.03 19.01 -11.54
N ASP A 298 10.03 19.45 -10.77
CA ASP A 298 9.17 18.57 -9.99
C ASP A 298 8.36 17.63 -10.89
N SER A 299 7.83 18.15 -12.00
CA SER A 299 7.13 17.35 -13.01
C SER A 299 8.05 16.31 -13.63
N LEU A 300 9.28 16.70 -13.98
CA LEU A 300 10.28 15.80 -14.55
C LEU A 300 10.70 14.71 -13.55
N ASN A 301 10.83 15.05 -12.27
CA ASN A 301 11.13 14.10 -11.18
C ASN A 301 9.99 13.09 -10.99
N ALA A 302 8.74 13.55 -11.03
CA ALA A 302 7.58 12.68 -10.97
C ALA A 302 7.58 11.70 -12.15
N THR A 303 7.83 12.17 -13.37
CA THR A 303 7.95 11.35 -14.58
C THR A 303 9.10 10.35 -14.46
N TYR A 304 10.28 10.78 -13.98
CA TYR A 304 11.43 9.91 -13.73
C TYR A 304 11.10 8.77 -12.76
N ASN A 305 10.54 9.10 -11.61
CA ASN A 305 10.13 8.11 -10.61
C ASN A 305 9.07 7.14 -11.13
N CYS A 306 8.17 7.60 -12.01
CA CYS A 306 7.21 6.73 -12.70
C CYS A 306 7.91 5.81 -13.69
N SER A 307 8.85 6.33 -14.49
CA SER A 307 9.57 5.56 -15.52
C SER A 307 10.49 4.47 -14.97
N ILE A 308 11.07 4.66 -13.77
CA ILE A 308 11.83 3.60 -13.08
C ILE A 308 10.93 2.39 -12.81
N ARG A 309 9.64 2.63 -12.53
CA ARG A 309 8.67 1.59 -12.15
C ARG A 309 7.99 0.96 -13.36
N ASP A 310 7.64 1.77 -14.35
CA ASP A 310 7.05 1.33 -15.62
C ASP A 310 7.68 2.09 -16.77
N LYS A 311 8.58 1.43 -17.50
CA LYS A 311 9.31 2.05 -18.61
C LYS A 311 8.38 2.46 -19.76
N ARG A 312 7.19 1.86 -19.89
CA ARG A 312 6.19 2.20 -20.93
C ARG A 312 5.61 3.61 -20.78
N VAL A 313 5.82 4.24 -19.63
CA VAL A 313 5.51 5.66 -19.40
C VAL A 313 6.26 6.55 -20.40
N LEU A 314 7.45 6.14 -20.84
CA LEU A 314 8.31 6.87 -21.77
C LEU A 314 8.07 6.42 -23.22
N SER A 315 6.90 6.78 -23.77
CA SER A 315 6.62 6.54 -25.18
C SER A 315 7.61 7.32 -26.08
N LYS A 316 7.82 6.83 -27.31
CA LYS A 316 8.69 7.48 -28.31
C LYS A 316 8.32 8.95 -28.54
N ASP A 317 7.03 9.27 -28.58
CA ASP A 317 6.53 10.64 -28.70
C ASP A 317 6.93 11.52 -27.50
N ARG A 318 6.78 11.01 -26.27
CA ARG A 318 7.17 11.74 -25.04
C ARG A 318 8.68 11.95 -24.97
N ILE A 319 9.47 10.97 -25.37
CA ILE A 319 10.93 11.09 -25.43
C ILE A 319 11.36 12.13 -26.47
N ASN A 320 10.77 12.10 -27.67
CA ASN A 320 11.03 13.11 -28.69
C ASN A 320 10.70 14.52 -28.19
N LYS A 321 9.60 14.67 -27.44
CA LYS A 321 9.23 15.94 -26.80
C LYS A 321 10.26 16.38 -25.74
N ILE A 322 10.72 15.49 -24.86
CA ILE A 322 11.77 15.77 -23.88
C ILE A 322 13.09 16.17 -24.56
N GLN A 323 13.46 15.48 -25.63
CA GLN A 323 14.68 15.77 -26.39
C GLN A 323 14.63 17.16 -27.02
N LYS A 324 13.47 17.59 -27.54
CA LYS A 324 13.30 18.96 -28.05
C LYS A 324 13.57 20.03 -26.99
N CYS A 325 13.27 19.75 -25.71
CA CYS A 325 13.57 20.67 -24.61
C CYS A 325 15.09 20.87 -24.37
N LEU A 326 15.94 19.93 -24.79
CA LEU A 326 17.40 20.09 -24.69
C LEU A 326 17.96 21.03 -25.76
N ILE A 327 17.27 21.20 -26.89
CA ILE A 327 17.74 22.06 -27.99
C ILE A 327 17.65 23.54 -27.59
N ASN A 328 16.66 23.91 -26.77
CA ASN A 328 16.48 25.27 -26.24
C ASN A 328 17.23 25.44 -24.89
N TYR A 329 18.55 25.25 -24.91
CA TYR A 329 19.38 25.06 -23.71
C TYR A 329 19.54 26.30 -22.81
N GLN A 330 19.21 27.51 -23.31
CA GLN A 330 19.61 28.77 -22.64
C GLN A 330 18.98 28.98 -21.25
N ASP A 331 17.83 28.33 -20.95
CA ASP A 331 17.09 28.54 -19.70
C ASP A 331 17.03 27.32 -18.76
N ASN A 332 17.74 26.23 -19.08
CA ASN A 332 17.66 24.99 -18.31
C ASN A 332 18.77 24.91 -17.24
N ASP A 333 18.38 24.71 -15.97
CA ASP A 333 19.32 24.42 -14.87
C ASP A 333 20.03 23.06 -15.09
N ALA A 334 21.27 22.93 -14.61
CA ALA A 334 22.07 21.72 -14.66
C ALA A 334 21.35 20.49 -14.04
N LYS A 335 20.55 20.71 -12.98
CA LYS A 335 19.74 19.65 -12.37
C LYS A 335 18.69 19.10 -13.34
N PHE A 336 18.03 20.00 -14.06
CA PHE A 336 17.01 19.64 -15.05
C PHE A 336 17.62 18.85 -16.20
N THR A 337 18.73 19.34 -16.77
CA THR A 337 19.47 18.64 -17.83
C THR A 337 19.93 17.26 -17.40
N LYS A 338 20.50 17.12 -16.19
CA LYS A 338 20.90 15.83 -15.63
C LYS A 338 19.73 14.83 -15.58
N LEU A 339 18.57 15.29 -15.14
CA LEU A 339 17.38 14.45 -15.00
C LEU A 339 16.82 14.03 -16.36
N ILE A 340 16.88 14.91 -17.37
CA ILE A 340 16.57 14.53 -18.76
C ILE A 340 17.48 13.40 -19.23
N PHE A 341 18.80 13.50 -19.04
CA PHE A 341 19.72 12.43 -19.45
C PHE A 341 19.42 11.11 -18.73
N GLN A 342 19.05 11.16 -17.45
CA GLN A 342 18.64 9.97 -16.71
C GLN A 342 17.37 9.34 -17.30
N LEU A 343 16.39 10.14 -17.69
CA LEU A 343 15.18 9.67 -18.39
C LEU A 343 15.51 9.06 -19.76
N MET A 344 16.40 9.68 -20.52
CA MET A 344 16.86 9.14 -21.81
C MET A 344 17.58 7.81 -21.65
N ASN A 345 18.43 7.67 -20.63
CA ASN A 345 19.10 6.41 -20.32
C ASN A 345 18.10 5.31 -19.95
N ILE A 346 17.05 5.64 -19.18
CA ILE A 346 15.96 4.69 -18.89
C ILE A 346 15.27 4.29 -20.19
N ALA A 347 14.89 5.25 -21.04
CA ALA A 347 14.23 4.97 -22.31
C ALA A 347 15.07 4.05 -23.22
N ASN A 348 16.36 4.37 -23.42
CA ASN A 348 17.28 3.58 -24.25
C ASN A 348 17.55 2.17 -23.68
N SER A 349 17.42 1.98 -22.37
CA SER A 349 17.49 0.64 -21.75
C SER A 349 16.26 -0.23 -22.05
N THR A 350 15.29 0.29 -22.81
CA THR A 350 13.99 -0.33 -23.09
C THR A 350 13.85 -0.71 -24.56
N ASN A 351 14.93 -1.07 -25.24
CA ASN A 351 14.97 -1.54 -26.65
C ASN A 351 14.09 -2.78 -26.97
N GLU A 352 13.07 -3.08 -26.16
CA GLU A 352 12.01 -4.07 -26.38
C GLU A 352 10.63 -3.42 -26.67
N ILE A 353 10.55 -2.11 -26.91
CA ILE A 353 9.29 -1.45 -27.30
C ILE A 353 9.44 -0.89 -28.71
N ASP A 354 9.06 -1.74 -29.68
CA ASP A 354 8.81 -1.56 -31.12
C ASP A 354 9.65 -0.54 -31.93
#